data_AF-A0A450XE66-F1
#
_entry.id   AF-A0A450XE66-F1
#
_cell.length_a   1.000
_cell.length_b   1.000
_cell.length_c   1.000
_cell.angle_alpha   90.00
_cell.angle_beta   90.00
_cell.angle_gamma   90.00
#
_symmetry.space_group_name_H-M   'P 1'
#
loop_
_entity.id
_entity.type
_entity.pdbx_description
1 polymer ?
#
loop_
_entity_poly.entity_id
_entity_poly.type
_entity_poly.pdbx_seq_one_letter_code
_entity_poly.pdbx_strand_id
1 'polypeptide(L)' 'KRKSTYGFKGHLNVDEDGFIKKTDFGSGNVHDSQYFEGLLTGNEEAAYADSAYQSKAH' A
#
# COMPACT_ATOMS: atom_id res chain seq x y z
N LYS A 1 -4.38 24.68 15.57
CA LYS A 1 -3.01 24.28 15.14
C LYS A 1 -3.11 22.91 14.47
N ARG A 2 -2.74 22.79 13.19
CA ARG A 2 -2.65 21.50 12.50
C ARG A 2 -1.44 20.76 13.09
N LYS A 3 -1.63 19.59 13.71
CA LYS A 3 -0.52 18.72 14.08
C LYS A 3 -0.02 18.09 12.79
N SER A 4 1.14 18.52 12.31
CA SER A 4 1.83 17.84 11.23
C SER A 4 2.64 16.70 11.82
N THR A 5 2.27 15.47 11.49
CA THR A 5 3.05 14.27 11.80
C THR A 5 3.97 13.98 10.63
N TYR A 6 5.27 13.95 10.91
CA TYR A 6 6.29 13.56 9.94
C TYR A 6 6.68 12.12 10.21
N GLY A 7 6.66 11.29 9.18
CA GLY A 7 6.98 9.87 9.31
C GLY A 7 7.15 9.22 7.95
N PHE A 8 7.67 8.01 7.95
CA PHE A 8 7.72 7.12 6.80
C PHE A 8 6.59 6.09 6.92
N LYS A 9 6.05 5.69 5.78
CA LYS A 9 5.11 4.57 5.67
C LYS A 9 5.79 3.47 4.87
N GLY A 10 5.60 2.23 5.32
CA GLY A 10 5.97 1.03 4.58
C GLY A 10 4.70 0.33 4.12
N HIS A 11 4.65 -0.02 2.84
CA HIS A 11 3.57 -0.75 2.22
C HIS A 11 4.11 -2.12 1.79
N LEU A 12 3.37 -3.19 2.07
CA LEU A 12 3.83 -4.56 1.90
C LEU A 12 2.74 -5.35 1.18
N ASN A 13 3.10 -6.07 0.12
CA ASN A 13 2.30 -7.13 -0.48
C ASN A 13 2.79 -8.46 0.07
N VAL A 14 1.88 -9.21 0.68
CA VAL A 14 2.16 -10.47 1.36
C VAL A 14 1.23 -11.54 0.81
N ASP A 15 1.78 -12.73 0.59
CA ASP A 15 1.02 -13.91 0.22
C ASP A 15 0.21 -14.50 1.39
N GLU A 16 -0.69 -15.42 1.12
CA GLU A 16 -1.48 -16.14 2.14
C GLU A 16 -0.58 -16.90 3.14
N ASP A 17 0.57 -17.39 2.67
CA ASP A 17 1.58 -18.05 3.52
C ASP A 17 2.45 -17.07 4.34
N GLY A 18 2.20 -15.76 4.25
CA GLY A 18 2.98 -14.73 4.95
C GLY A 18 4.28 -14.34 4.24
N PHE A 19 4.50 -14.82 3.01
CA PHE A 19 5.66 -14.46 2.22
C PHE A 19 5.55 -13.05 1.66
N ILE A 20 6.53 -12.20 1.92
CA ILE A 20 6.55 -10.82 1.41
C ILE A 20 6.93 -10.85 -0.07
N LYS A 21 5.97 -10.57 -0.95
CA LYS A 21 6.19 -10.51 -2.40
C LYS A 21 6.83 -9.19 -2.83
N LYS A 22 6.40 -8.08 -2.23
CA LYS A 22 6.85 -6.74 -2.60
C LYS A 22 6.74 -5.77 -1.44
N THR A 23 7.68 -4.83 -1.38
CA THR A 23 7.69 -3.77 -0.38
C THR A 23 7.94 -2.43 -1.05
N ASP A 24 7.26 -1.39 -0.57
CA ASP A 24 7.47 -0.02 -1.01
C ASP A 24 7.49 0.91 0.21
N PHE A 25 8.37 1.91 0.19
CA PHE A 25 8.58 2.81 1.33
C PHE A 25 8.52 4.25 0.85
N GLY A 26 7.69 5.05 1.51
CA GLY A 26 7.43 6.40 1.09
C GLY A 26 7.21 7.38 2.23
N SER A 27 7.20 8.65 1.87
CA SER A 27 6.86 9.71 2.82
C SER A 27 5.43 9.52 3.32
N GLY A 28 5.22 9.63 4.63
CA GLY A 28 3.92 9.41 5.26
C GLY A 28 2.84 10.44 4.91
N ASN A 29 3.19 11.47 4.13
CA ASN A 29 2.25 12.43 3.56
C ASN A 29 1.62 11.96 2.23
N VAL A 30 2.13 10.89 1.62
CA VAL A 30 1.58 10.33 0.38
C VAL A 30 0.41 9.40 0.71
N HIS A 31 -0.65 9.47 -0.09
CA HIS A 31 -1.85 8.67 0.10
C HIS A 31 -1.60 7.20 -0.30
N ASP A 32 -2.11 6.27 0.50
CA ASP A 32 -1.79 4.85 0.41
C ASP A 32 -2.24 4.23 -0.93
N SER A 33 -3.31 4.76 -1.53
CA SER A 33 -3.77 4.36 -2.88
C SER A 33 -2.73 4.56 -3.99
N GLN A 34 -1.76 5.47 -3.82
CA GLN A 34 -0.72 5.69 -4.82
C GLN A 34 0.33 4.57 -4.85
N TYR A 35 0.40 3.76 -3.80
CA TYR A 35 1.32 2.63 -3.70
C TYR A 35 0.66 1.31 -4.08
N PHE A 36 -0.67 1.26 -4.20
CA PHE A 36 -1.43 0.03 -4.44
C PHE A 36 -0.99 -0.69 -5.72
N GLU A 37 -1.08 -0.03 -6.88
CA GLU A 37 -0.70 -0.62 -8.17
C GLU A 37 0.78 -1.02 -8.20
N GLY A 38 1.64 -0.23 -7.55
CA GLY A 38 3.06 -0.51 -7.44
C GLY A 38 3.36 -1.77 -6.65
N LEU A 39 2.49 -2.19 -5.73
CA LEU A 39 2.66 -3.39 -4.90
C LEU A 39 2.16 -4.66 -5.59
N LEU A 40 1.27 -4.54 -6.56
CA LEU A 40 0.77 -5.67 -7.33
C LEU A 40 1.87 -6.25 -8.22
N THR A 41 1.90 -7.57 -8.31
CA THR A 41 2.81 -8.29 -9.21
C THR A 41 2.17 -8.57 -10.57
N GLY A 42 0.84 -8.41 -10.68
CA GLY A 42 0.06 -8.61 -11.90
C GLY A 42 -0.38 -10.06 -12.12
N ASN A 43 -0.01 -10.96 -11.20
CA ASN A 43 -0.36 -12.37 -11.23
C ASN A 43 -1.39 -12.75 -10.15
N GLU A 44 -1.88 -11.78 -9.39
CA GLU A 44 -2.88 -12.02 -8.36
C GLU A 44 -4.28 -12.24 -8.97
N GLU A 45 -4.98 -13.31 -8.59
CA GLU A 45 -6.39 -13.50 -8.94
C GLU A 45 -7.31 -12.51 -8.21
N ALA A 46 -6.94 -12.14 -6.97
CA ALA A 46 -7.61 -11.12 -6.18
C ALA A 46 -6.62 -10.48 -5.21
N ALA A 47 -6.81 -9.19 -4.91
CA ALA A 47 -6.04 -8.46 -3.90
C ALA A 47 -6.98 -8.00 -2.78
N TYR A 48 -6.64 -8.31 -1.53
CA TYR A 48 -7.35 -7.84 -0.34
C TYR A 48 -6.50 -6.78 0.34
N ALA A 49 -7.05 -5.58 0.48
CA ALA A 49 -6.37 -4.45 1.08
C ALA A 49 -7.32 -3.63 1.96
N ASP A 50 -6.75 -2.80 2.83
CA ASP A 50 -7.54 -1.84 3.60
C ASP A 50 -8.22 -0.82 2.69
N SER A 51 -9.36 -0.27 3.13
CA SER A 51 -10.10 0.76 2.41
C SER A 51 -9.27 1.98 2.00
N ALA A 52 -8.17 2.29 2.70
CA ALA A 52 -7.24 3.37 2.32
C ALA A 52 -6.54 3.15 0.95
N TYR A 53 -6.43 1.89 0.51
CA TYR A 53 -5.91 1.54 -0.81
C TYR A 53 -6.98 1.59 -1.90
N GLN A 54 -8.26 1.63 -1.52
CA GLN A 54 -9.35 1.76 -2.47
C GLN A 54 -9.24 3.11 -3.17
N SER A 55 -9.24 3.08 -4.49
CA SER A 55 -9.17 4.28 -5.32
C SER A 55 -10.40 4.34 -6.21
N LYS A 56 -10.72 5.50 -6.79
CA LYS A 56 -11.84 5.55 -7.76
C LYS A 56 -11.61 4.63 -8.97
N ALA A 57 -10.38 4.21 -9.21
CA ALA A 57 -10.01 3.31 -10.30
C ALA A 57 -10.13 1.82 -9.91
N HIS A 58 -10.10 1.49 -8.61
CA HIS A 58 -10.03 0.11 -8.09
C HIS A 58 -10.81 -0.03 -6.78
#